data_AF-A0A939HVN8-F1
#
_entry.id   AF-A0A939HVN8-F1
#
_cell.length_a   1.000
_cell.length_b   1.000
_cell.length_c   1.000
_cell.angle_alpha   90.00
_cell.angle_beta   90.00
_cell.angle_gamma   90.00
#
_symmetry.space_group_name_H-M   'P 1'
#
loop_
_entity.id
_entity.type
_entity.pdbx_description
1 polymer ?
#
loop_
_entity_poly.entity_id
_entity_poly.type
_entity_poly.pdbx_seq_one_letter_code
_entity_poly.pdbx_strand_id
1 'polypeptide(L)'
;MNGDRDNDGFVDAGAGYDVSLALRNSFSLDPDESTVYTTTTIFGSGAPADVDVQSGRFYRLTLNAEEPITAADFANFQIAIPEISVENASVQEGDRDPDNPDRPTANLEFTVLLSEPTIVPVTVDYETADQSATVGRDYQLTADTLVFAPGETEKTVTVPVLGDEEVESEETLLLLLSSGGFPERAARIIIDNEATGTIANDDLPSLSIPNIEVTEGDRGANNAVFQVRLSAQAIDPVTFNYSTQDGTAVASSDYEQTIGVLTINPGQIQGTIAVPIISDTSLEADETFSVLLTDITNGQPNTVEARGTIINDDDSQAIYLPDVPRPTPAPAPPSLPAFDESFYLAQNPGVAAAVATGAFASGLEHFLQFGQFEGRSPSQNFNFDEAFYLAQYPDVATAVLGGIFSTGLEHYLQFGQFEGRLPSPNSSRYFDEAFYLAQNPDVAIFRAVRGPIAVEAGAFASGREHYLLFGFLEGRSSTQ
;
A
#
# COMPACT_ATOMS: atom_id res chain seq x y z
N MET A 1 14.98 67.66 49.28
CA MET A 1 15.53 67.50 50.64
C MET A 1 16.20 66.13 50.71
N ASN A 2 17.53 66.17 50.86
CA ASN A 2 18.49 65.14 51.27
C ASN A 2 18.25 63.67 50.91
N GLY A 3 18.96 63.21 49.87
CA GLY A 3 19.19 61.79 49.60
C GLY A 3 20.66 61.43 49.30
N ASP A 4 21.57 62.40 49.35
CA ASP A 4 23.02 62.18 49.25
C ASP A 4 23.61 62.46 50.64
N ARG A 5 24.21 61.46 51.28
CA ARG A 5 24.69 61.51 52.67
C ARG A 5 26.21 61.58 52.81
N ASP A 6 26.96 61.47 51.74
CA ASP A 6 28.43 61.56 51.73
C ASP A 6 28.99 62.52 50.67
N ASN A 7 28.13 63.10 49.83
CA ASN A 7 28.45 64.22 48.94
C ASN A 7 29.59 63.88 47.96
N ASP A 8 29.57 62.65 47.43
CA ASP A 8 30.49 62.14 46.41
C ASP A 8 29.90 62.21 44.98
N GLY A 9 28.61 62.54 44.86
CA GLY A 9 27.95 62.85 43.60
C GLY A 9 27.30 61.66 42.86
N PHE A 10 27.04 60.52 43.51
CA PHE A 10 26.33 59.39 42.89
C PHE A 10 25.00 59.03 43.57
N VAL A 11 24.05 58.47 42.81
CA VAL A 11 22.74 58.00 43.29
C VAL A 11 22.77 56.48 43.33
N ASP A 12 22.49 55.88 44.49
CA ASP A 12 22.40 54.42 44.67
C ASP A 12 21.33 53.81 43.75
N ALA A 13 21.76 52.96 42.80
CA ALA A 13 20.87 52.22 41.92
C ALA A 13 20.72 50.76 42.40
N GLY A 14 19.48 50.40 42.73
CA GLY A 14 19.07 49.03 42.99
C GLY A 14 18.86 48.22 41.70
N ALA A 15 19.23 46.92 41.80
CA ALA A 15 18.81 45.78 40.97
C ALA A 15 18.92 45.90 39.44
N GLY A 16 19.94 45.24 38.88
CA GLY A 16 20.09 44.93 37.47
C GLY A 16 21.57 44.78 37.12
N TYR A 17 22.03 43.55 36.91
CA TYR A 17 23.43 43.29 36.57
C TYR A 17 23.74 43.80 35.16
N ASP A 18 24.58 44.82 35.08
CA ASP A 18 25.25 45.26 33.86
C ASP A 18 26.76 45.14 34.13
N VAL A 19 27.41 44.13 33.56
CA VAL A 19 28.87 43.98 33.68
C VAL A 19 29.51 44.91 32.65
N SER A 20 29.50 46.20 32.95
CA SER A 20 30.28 47.20 32.24
C SER A 20 31.75 47.09 32.67
N LEU A 21 32.61 46.60 31.77
CA LEU A 21 34.06 46.52 32.00
C LEU A 21 34.65 47.93 32.00
N ALA A 22 34.75 48.56 33.18
CA ALA A 22 35.35 49.88 33.32
C ALA A 22 36.88 49.81 33.21
N LEU A 23 37.42 50.20 32.06
CA LEU A 23 38.85 50.43 31.86
C LEU A 23 39.27 51.69 32.65
N ARG A 24 39.97 51.54 33.78
CA ARG A 24 40.64 52.66 34.46
C ARG A 24 42.11 52.69 34.08
N ASN A 25 42.47 53.58 33.17
CA ASN A 25 43.87 53.93 32.91
C ASN A 25 44.32 54.97 33.95
N SER A 26 45.34 54.67 34.76
CA SER A 26 46.03 55.67 35.60
C SER A 26 47.37 56.04 34.96
N PHE A 27 47.53 57.31 34.59
CA PHE A 27 48.79 57.84 34.03
C PHE A 27 49.57 58.61 35.11
N SER A 28 50.89 58.40 35.17
CA SER A 28 51.82 59.30 35.86
C SER A 28 52.78 59.87 34.83
N LEU A 29 52.79 61.20 34.70
CA LEU A 29 53.68 61.94 33.80
C LEU A 29 54.88 62.41 34.61
N ASP A 30 56.06 61.87 34.33
CA ASP A 30 57.33 62.48 34.76
C ASP A 30 57.87 63.31 33.58
N PRO A 31 57.92 64.65 33.69
CA PRO A 31 58.22 65.51 32.54
C PRO A 31 59.69 65.56 32.11
N ASP A 32 60.64 64.92 32.82
CA ASP A 32 62.08 65.15 32.61
C ASP A 32 62.94 63.92 32.24
N GLU A 33 62.36 62.76 31.91
CA GLU A 33 63.14 61.63 31.38
C GLU A 33 62.65 61.18 29.99
N SER A 34 63.61 60.86 29.10
CA SER A 34 63.39 60.09 27.88
C SER A 34 62.92 58.68 28.25
N THR A 35 61.62 58.52 28.51
CA THR A 35 61.14 57.37 29.29
C THR A 35 60.30 56.44 28.44
N VAL A 36 60.67 55.16 28.48
CA VAL A 36 59.83 54.01 28.16
C VAL A 36 58.42 54.23 28.72
N TYR A 37 57.43 54.40 27.84
CA TYR A 37 56.02 54.50 28.25
C TYR A 37 55.57 53.14 28.79
N THR A 38 55.53 53.03 30.11
CA THR A 38 55.05 51.81 30.77
C THR A 38 53.57 51.99 31.08
N THR A 39 52.70 51.53 30.19
CA THR A 39 51.29 51.37 30.53
C THR A 39 51.12 50.07 31.31
N THR A 40 50.53 50.16 32.50
CA THR A 40 49.99 48.99 33.22
C THR A 40 48.48 49.05 33.08
N THR A 41 47.93 48.31 32.13
CA THR A 41 46.48 48.15 32.04
C THR A 41 46.06 47.20 33.15
N ILE A 42 45.40 47.74 34.18
CA ILE A 42 44.79 46.95 35.24
C ILE A 42 43.38 46.58 34.78
N PHE A 43 43.15 45.30 34.50
CA PHE A 43 41.79 44.76 34.35
C PHE A 43 41.16 44.71 35.75
N GLY A 44 40.40 45.73 36.13
CA GLY A 44 39.85 45.85 37.48
C GLY A 44 38.67 44.91 37.71
N SER A 45 38.77 44.03 38.70
CA SER A 45 37.62 43.54 39.45
C SER A 45 37.06 44.69 40.29
N GLY A 46 35.87 45.18 39.98
CA GLY A 46 35.07 45.93 40.95
C GLY A 46 34.50 44.96 41.97
N ALA A 47 35.26 44.63 43.01
CA ALA A 47 34.73 44.00 44.21
C ALA A 47 35.09 44.88 45.42
N PRO A 48 34.14 45.15 46.33
CA PRO A 48 34.43 45.84 47.58
C PRO A 48 35.45 45.04 48.40
N ALA A 49 36.24 45.75 49.19
CA ALA A 49 37.37 45.21 49.95
C ALA A 49 36.94 44.11 50.95
N ASP A 50 37.04 42.83 50.55
CA ASP A 50 37.26 41.66 51.42
C ASP A 50 37.32 40.32 50.64
N VAL A 51 38.00 40.26 49.48
CA VAL A 51 38.25 38.99 48.77
C VAL A 51 39.72 38.86 48.33
N ASP A 52 40.32 37.74 48.74
CA ASP A 52 41.72 37.33 48.59
C ASP A 52 42.17 37.25 47.11
N VAL A 53 43.35 37.81 46.85
CA VAL A 53 43.92 38.10 45.52
C VAL A 53 45.00 37.07 45.18
N GLN A 54 44.61 35.82 44.89
CA GLN A 54 45.55 34.78 44.48
C GLN A 54 45.20 34.18 43.12
N SER A 55 45.58 34.89 42.04
CA SER A 55 46.05 34.29 40.76
C SER A 55 46.27 35.30 39.61
N GLY A 56 45.93 36.60 39.76
CA GLY A 56 45.97 37.56 38.65
C GLY A 56 47.38 37.85 38.07
N ARG A 57 47.70 37.27 36.91
CA ARG A 57 48.85 37.67 36.08
C ARG A 57 48.49 38.88 35.22
N PHE A 58 49.35 39.91 35.25
CA PHE A 58 49.25 41.11 34.42
C PHE A 58 49.90 40.90 33.06
N TYR A 59 49.32 41.46 31.99
CA TYR A 59 49.91 41.48 30.65
C TYR A 59 50.53 42.86 30.40
N ARG A 60 51.82 42.89 30.06
CA ARG A 60 52.52 44.11 29.64
C ARG A 60 52.45 44.21 28.12
N LEU A 61 51.63 45.11 27.59
CA LEU A 61 51.75 45.51 26.18
C LEU A 61 52.88 46.54 26.07
N THR A 62 53.89 46.23 25.26
CA THR A 62 54.93 47.18 24.87
C THR A 62 54.63 47.65 23.46
N LEU A 63 54.20 48.90 23.32
CA LEU A 63 54.02 49.56 22.03
C LEU A 63 55.35 50.20 21.64
N ASN A 64 55.97 49.72 20.56
CA ASN A 64 57.12 50.38 19.94
C ASN A 64 56.58 51.34 18.87
N ALA A 65 56.55 52.63 19.19
CA ALA A 65 56.17 53.66 18.23
C ALA A 65 57.41 54.46 17.83
N GLU A 66 57.58 54.71 16.53
CA GLU A 66 58.63 55.57 16.00
C GLU A 66 58.35 57.07 16.25
N GLU A 67 57.09 57.40 16.57
CA GLU A 67 56.58 58.73 16.88
C GLU A 67 55.91 58.75 18.27
N PRO A 68 55.87 59.90 18.97
CA PRO A 68 55.28 59.99 20.30
C PRO A 68 53.76 59.70 20.29
N ILE A 69 53.34 58.69 21.06
CA ILE A 69 51.93 58.30 21.22
C ILE A 69 51.21 59.35 22.07
N THR A 70 50.08 59.86 21.59
CA THR A 70 49.26 60.88 22.27
C THR A 70 48.10 60.24 23.06
N ALA A 71 47.51 60.98 24.00
CA ALA A 71 46.31 60.52 24.72
C ALA A 71 45.11 60.23 23.79
N ALA A 72 45.06 60.88 22.61
CA ALA A 72 44.02 60.63 21.60
C ALA A 72 44.20 59.28 20.89
N ASP A 73 45.45 58.80 20.75
CA ASP A 73 45.74 57.49 20.17
C ASP A 73 45.27 56.34 21.08
N PHE A 74 45.28 56.57 22.40
CA PHE A 74 44.73 55.63 23.37
C PHE A 74 43.20 55.69 23.49
N ALA A 75 42.58 56.84 23.20
CA ALA A 75 41.12 57.00 23.27
C ALA A 75 40.39 56.13 22.23
N ASN A 76 41.08 55.74 21.16
CA ASN A 76 40.56 54.86 20.10
C ASN A 76 41.12 53.43 20.18
N PHE A 77 41.88 53.09 21.23
CA PHE A 77 42.44 51.75 21.40
C PHE A 77 41.37 50.79 21.95
N GLN A 78 40.60 50.17 21.05
CA GLN A 78 39.73 49.04 21.39
C GLN A 78 40.52 47.74 21.27
N ILE A 79 40.52 46.95 22.34
CA ILE A 79 40.90 45.54 22.26
C ILE A 79 39.66 44.81 21.78
N ALA A 80 39.64 44.45 20.49
CA ALA A 80 38.68 43.48 20.01
C ALA A 80 39.04 42.12 20.63
N ILE A 81 38.02 41.49 21.23
CA ILE A 81 38.13 40.15 21.80
C ILE A 81 37.50 39.26 20.73
N PRO A 82 38.23 38.33 20.11
CA PRO A 82 37.67 37.48 19.08
C PRO A 82 36.56 36.62 19.69
N GLU A 83 35.44 36.56 18.99
CA GLU A 83 34.22 35.86 19.37
C GLU A 83 34.12 34.59 18.52
N ILE A 84 33.68 33.49 19.14
CA ILE A 84 33.39 32.24 18.43
C ILE A 84 31.87 32.08 18.32
N SER A 85 31.43 31.70 17.13
CA SER A 85 30.04 31.31 16.83
C SER A 85 30.02 30.06 15.95
N VAL A 86 28.89 29.38 15.92
CA VAL A 86 28.64 28.23 15.06
C VAL A 86 27.32 28.41 14.33
N GLU A 87 27.27 28.06 13.06
CA GLU A 87 26.06 28.12 12.23
C GLU A 87 25.30 26.79 12.25
N ASN A 88 23.97 26.85 12.17
CA ASN A 88 23.14 25.66 11.97
C ASN A 88 23.47 24.96 10.64
N ALA A 89 23.27 23.65 10.58
CA ALA A 89 23.54 22.84 9.41
C ALA A 89 22.35 21.93 9.09
N SER A 90 22.23 21.51 7.83
CA SER A 90 21.29 20.46 7.43
C SER A 90 21.86 19.55 6.35
N VAL A 91 21.40 18.30 6.32
CA VAL A 91 21.78 17.30 5.33
C VAL A 91 20.63 16.32 5.11
N GLN A 92 20.51 15.74 3.90
CA GLN A 92 19.67 14.57 3.67
C GLN A 92 20.38 13.32 4.18
N GLU A 93 19.67 12.40 4.82
CA GLU A 93 20.29 11.23 5.46
C GLU A 93 20.86 10.21 4.47
N GLY A 94 20.13 9.93 3.37
CA GLY A 94 20.52 9.01 2.31
C GLY A 94 20.48 7.53 2.71
N ASP A 95 20.36 6.66 1.71
CA ASP A 95 20.10 5.23 1.92
C ASP A 95 21.22 4.47 2.66
N ARG A 96 20.81 3.49 3.47
CA ARG A 96 21.70 2.57 4.17
C ARG A 96 22.63 1.81 3.21
N ASP A 97 23.91 1.67 3.58
CA ASP A 97 24.82 0.76 2.86
C ASP A 97 24.45 -0.71 3.18
N PRO A 98 23.98 -1.52 2.21
CA PRO A 98 23.52 -2.89 2.45
C PRO A 98 24.67 -3.84 2.83
N ASP A 99 25.92 -3.49 2.50
CA ASP A 99 27.10 -4.30 2.82
C ASP A 99 27.74 -3.88 4.16
N ASN A 100 27.46 -2.67 4.65
CA ASN A 100 27.96 -2.17 5.92
C ASN A 100 26.96 -1.22 6.61
N PRO A 101 26.03 -1.76 7.40
CA PRO A 101 24.95 -0.99 8.02
C PRO A 101 25.37 0.10 9.01
N ASP A 102 26.63 0.13 9.45
CA ASP A 102 27.18 1.15 10.36
C ASP A 102 28.00 2.23 9.63
N ARG A 103 28.04 2.19 8.29
CA ARG A 103 28.79 3.14 7.47
C ARG A 103 28.01 4.45 7.33
N PRO A 104 28.63 5.60 7.58
CA PRO A 104 28.01 6.89 7.27
C PRO A 104 27.68 7.03 5.79
N THR A 105 26.48 7.53 5.53
CA THR A 105 25.87 7.75 4.21
C THR A 105 26.01 9.21 3.77
N ALA A 106 25.96 10.12 4.73
CA ALA A 106 26.09 11.57 4.54
C ALA A 106 26.96 12.23 5.63
N ASN A 107 27.28 13.49 5.41
CA ASN A 107 28.07 14.33 6.31
C ASN A 107 27.31 15.61 6.62
N LEU A 108 26.99 15.84 7.89
CA LEU A 108 26.43 17.08 8.38
C LEU A 108 27.57 18.04 8.76
N GLU A 109 27.68 19.16 8.04
CA GLU A 109 28.83 20.06 8.14
C GLU A 109 28.45 21.39 8.81
N PHE A 110 28.99 21.63 10.00
CA PHE A 110 28.82 22.87 10.75
C PHE A 110 29.97 23.84 10.48
N THR A 111 29.64 25.09 10.15
CA THR A 111 30.62 26.17 10.01
C THR A 111 30.84 26.84 11.36
N VAL A 112 32.07 26.82 11.85
CA VAL A 112 32.50 27.53 13.07
C VAL A 112 33.32 28.75 12.67
N LEU A 113 32.90 29.91 13.16
CA LEU A 113 33.47 31.20 12.80
C LEU A 113 34.23 31.82 13.98
N LEU A 114 35.31 32.51 13.64
CA LEU A 114 36.02 33.42 14.52
C LEU A 114 35.85 34.83 13.96
N SER A 115 35.31 35.76 14.77
CA SER A 115 34.91 37.10 14.30
C SER A 115 36.04 37.93 13.70
N GLU A 116 37.28 37.62 14.06
CA GLU A 116 38.48 38.28 13.55
C GLU A 116 39.71 37.35 13.61
N PRO A 117 40.68 37.50 12.69
CA PRO A 117 41.89 36.69 12.69
C PRO A 117 42.77 37.00 13.90
N THR A 118 43.37 35.96 14.48
CA THR A 118 44.31 36.08 15.59
C THR A 118 45.74 35.80 15.17
N ILE A 119 46.72 36.30 15.94
CA ILE A 119 48.16 36.06 15.69
C ILE A 119 48.71 34.84 16.46
N VAL A 120 47.88 34.22 17.29
CA VAL A 120 48.16 33.00 18.04
C VAL A 120 47.01 32.04 17.80
N PRO A 121 47.22 30.71 17.89
CA PRO A 121 46.12 29.77 17.72
C PRO A 121 44.98 30.00 18.71
N VAL A 122 43.75 29.78 18.25
CA VAL A 122 42.53 29.77 19.07
C VAL A 122 41.96 28.36 19.06
N THR A 123 41.58 27.85 20.23
CA THR A 123 41.04 26.50 20.38
C THR A 123 39.65 26.54 21.00
N VAL A 124 38.76 25.67 20.51
CA VAL A 124 37.42 25.46 21.05
C VAL A 124 37.09 23.98 21.02
N ASP A 125 36.60 23.45 22.13
CA ASP A 125 36.15 22.05 22.17
C ASP A 125 34.72 21.98 21.64
N TYR A 126 34.39 20.90 20.95
CA TYR A 126 33.04 20.64 20.50
C TYR A 126 32.63 19.21 20.80
N GLU A 127 31.33 19.01 21.01
CA GLU A 127 30.70 17.70 21.18
C GLU A 127 29.27 17.74 20.65
N THR A 128 28.85 16.68 19.96
CA THR A 128 27.45 16.49 19.55
C THR A 128 26.59 15.99 20.71
N ALA A 129 25.34 16.46 20.80
CA ALA A 129 24.36 15.96 21.76
C ALA A 129 23.03 15.62 21.07
N ASP A 130 22.40 14.55 21.56
CA ASP A 130 21.11 14.07 21.03
C ASP A 130 19.99 15.12 21.19
N GLN A 131 19.07 15.16 20.22
CA GLN A 131 17.72 15.71 20.41
C GLN A 131 16.68 14.68 19.95
N SER A 132 16.10 14.82 18.76
CA SER A 132 15.30 13.74 18.15
C SER A 132 16.18 12.71 17.48
N ALA A 133 17.28 13.13 16.83
CA ALA A 133 18.33 12.25 16.37
C ALA A 133 19.19 11.77 17.55
N THR A 134 19.60 10.51 17.51
CA THR A 134 20.29 9.77 18.55
C THR A 134 21.58 9.12 18.05
N VAL A 135 22.60 9.15 18.90
CA VAL A 135 23.90 8.54 18.60
C VAL A 135 23.81 7.05 18.31
N GLY A 136 24.44 6.62 17.21
CA GLY A 136 24.54 5.23 16.78
C GLY A 136 23.31 4.69 16.05
N ARG A 137 22.22 5.47 15.99
CA ARG A 137 21.08 5.22 15.08
C ARG A 137 21.16 6.18 13.90
N ASP A 138 21.14 7.48 14.18
CA ASP A 138 20.94 8.52 13.16
C ASP A 138 22.26 9.26 12.83
N TYR A 139 23.20 9.31 13.78
CA TYR A 139 24.52 9.91 13.59
C TYR A 139 25.61 9.29 14.47
N GLN A 140 26.89 9.59 14.18
CA GLN A 140 28.03 9.15 14.99
C GLN A 140 28.50 10.25 15.97
N LEU A 141 28.78 9.87 17.22
CA LEU A 141 29.32 10.79 18.24
C LEU A 141 30.56 11.50 17.71
N THR A 142 30.49 12.83 17.67
CA THR A 142 31.56 13.66 17.14
C THR A 142 31.98 14.65 18.22
N ALA A 143 33.17 14.46 18.76
CA ALA A 143 33.74 15.32 19.80
C ALA A 143 35.26 15.44 19.62
N ASP A 144 35.77 16.67 19.61
CA ASP A 144 37.20 16.97 19.50
C ASP A 144 37.50 18.43 19.88
N THR A 145 38.76 18.84 19.77
CA THR A 145 39.20 20.23 19.84
C THR A 145 39.42 20.80 18.44
N LEU A 146 38.69 21.87 18.10
CA LEU A 146 38.90 22.65 16.89
C LEU A 146 40.01 23.68 17.10
N VAL A 147 40.94 23.79 16.16
CA VAL A 147 42.09 24.71 16.23
C VAL A 147 42.07 25.65 15.03
N PHE A 148 41.87 26.95 15.30
CA PHE A 148 42.14 28.02 14.34
C PHE A 148 43.62 28.36 14.43
N ALA A 149 44.36 28.12 13.35
CA ALA A 149 45.72 28.61 13.21
C ALA A 149 45.74 30.15 13.07
N PRO A 150 46.88 30.81 13.31
CA PRO A 150 46.97 32.26 13.15
C PRO A 150 46.50 32.72 11.76
N GLY A 151 45.60 33.69 11.73
CA GLY A 151 45.00 34.23 10.51
C GLY A 151 43.75 33.50 10.00
N GLU A 152 43.41 32.33 10.54
CA GLU A 152 42.18 31.62 10.15
C GLU A 152 40.96 32.18 10.90
N THR A 153 39.84 32.29 10.20
CA THR A 153 38.57 32.79 10.76
C THR A 153 37.40 31.83 10.57
N GLU A 154 37.62 30.69 9.94
CA GLU A 154 36.57 29.74 9.58
C GLU A 154 37.12 28.32 9.66
N LYS A 155 36.29 27.42 10.19
CA LYS A 155 36.55 25.99 10.27
C LYS A 155 35.24 25.21 10.08
N THR A 156 35.37 23.95 9.70
CA THR A 156 34.23 23.04 9.54
C THR A 156 34.35 21.91 10.55
N VAL A 157 33.25 21.59 11.22
CA VAL A 157 33.06 20.35 11.98
C VAL A 157 32.16 19.43 11.17
N THR A 158 32.62 18.22 10.89
CA THR A 158 31.88 17.22 10.11
C THR A 158 31.36 16.13 11.03
N VAL A 159 30.04 16.00 11.11
CA VAL A 159 29.34 14.95 11.86
C VAL A 159 28.88 13.87 10.87
N PRO A 160 29.32 12.60 10.98
CA PRO A 160 28.86 11.53 10.11
C PRO A 160 27.41 11.15 10.41
N VAL A 161 26.57 11.09 9.37
CA VAL A 161 25.15 10.71 9.43
C VAL A 161 24.97 9.27 8.98
N LEU A 162 24.09 8.54 9.67
CA LEU A 162 23.74 7.14 9.42
C LEU A 162 22.31 7.11 8.88
N GLY A 163 22.13 7.26 7.57
CA GLY A 163 20.79 7.21 6.98
C GLY A 163 20.31 5.78 6.72
N ASP A 164 19.01 5.66 6.52
CA ASP A 164 18.34 4.39 6.24
C ASP A 164 17.29 4.46 5.12
N GLU A 165 16.25 3.63 5.18
CA GLU A 165 15.16 3.60 4.19
C GLU A 165 13.77 3.70 4.87
N GLU A 166 13.75 4.09 6.15
CA GLU A 166 12.55 4.27 6.96
C GLU A 166 11.99 5.67 6.74
N VAL A 167 10.71 5.75 6.36
CA VAL A 167 10.03 7.05 6.21
C VAL A 167 9.78 7.64 7.60
N GLU A 168 10.50 8.71 7.93
CA GLU A 168 10.41 9.38 9.22
C GLU A 168 10.47 10.92 9.13
N SER A 169 10.07 11.58 10.23
CA SER A 169 10.12 13.05 10.27
C SER A 169 11.56 13.54 10.37
N GLU A 170 11.84 14.75 9.91
CA GLU A 170 13.16 15.35 10.09
C GLU A 170 13.60 15.29 11.56
N GLU A 171 14.82 14.84 11.78
CA GLU A 171 15.41 14.70 13.10
C GLU A 171 16.48 15.79 13.34
N THR A 172 16.76 16.09 14.60
CA THR A 172 17.73 17.11 14.98
C THR A 172 18.72 16.62 16.02
N LEU A 173 19.92 17.21 15.99
CA LEU A 173 20.96 17.09 17.01
C LEU A 173 21.51 18.49 17.35
N LEU A 174 22.28 18.61 18.43
CA LEU A 174 23.05 19.81 18.75
C LEU A 174 24.54 19.59 18.52
N LEU A 175 25.23 20.61 18.02
CA LEU A 175 26.68 20.77 18.17
C LEU A 175 26.94 21.80 19.26
N LEU A 176 27.53 21.36 20.36
CA LEU A 176 27.83 22.19 21.53
C LEU A 176 29.29 22.61 21.49
N LEU A 177 29.56 23.91 21.52
CA LEU A 177 30.89 24.46 21.71
C LEU A 177 31.15 24.72 23.20
N SER A 178 32.36 24.41 23.65
CA SER A 178 32.78 24.71 25.01
C SER A 178 34.19 25.28 25.05
N SER A 179 34.45 26.08 26.10
CA SER A 179 35.76 26.71 26.31
C SER A 179 36.84 25.74 26.79
N GLY A 180 36.56 24.44 26.84
CA GLY A 180 37.56 23.38 26.93
C GLY A 180 38.64 23.57 27.98
N GLY A 181 38.30 23.75 29.26
CA GLY A 181 39.27 23.63 30.37
C GLY A 181 40.63 24.34 30.23
N PHE A 182 40.76 25.43 29.47
CA PHE A 182 42.09 25.99 29.18
C PHE A 182 42.63 26.84 30.33
N PRO A 183 43.90 26.62 30.74
CA PRO A 183 44.67 27.61 31.45
C PRO A 183 45.18 28.64 30.45
N GLU A 184 44.58 29.84 30.47
CA GLU A 184 45.18 31.07 29.95
C GLU A 184 45.62 31.07 28.46
N ARG A 185 44.71 31.49 27.55
CA ARG A 185 44.90 32.49 26.46
C ARG A 185 44.07 32.15 25.21
N ALA A 186 43.22 33.11 24.83
CA ALA A 186 42.59 33.28 23.50
C ALA A 186 41.35 32.43 23.15
N ALA A 187 40.26 32.65 23.88
CA ALA A 187 38.87 32.91 23.42
C ALA A 187 37.98 32.82 24.67
N ARG A 188 37.73 33.95 25.36
CA ARG A 188 36.99 33.92 26.64
C ARG A 188 35.48 34.10 26.46
N ILE A 189 35.01 34.39 25.25
CA ILE A 189 33.60 34.65 24.97
C ILE A 189 33.18 33.82 23.76
N ILE A 190 32.52 32.71 24.03
CA ILE A 190 31.67 32.02 23.06
C ILE A 190 30.31 32.72 23.18
N ILE A 191 29.86 33.40 22.13
CA ILE A 191 28.58 34.13 22.15
C ILE A 191 27.44 33.25 21.69
N ASP A 192 27.74 32.36 20.74
CA ASP A 192 26.84 31.33 20.29
C ASP A 192 27.53 29.98 20.40
N ASN A 193 27.13 29.22 21.42
CA ASN A 193 27.79 27.98 21.81
C ASN A 193 27.00 26.73 21.41
N GLU A 194 25.89 26.88 20.67
CA GLU A 194 25.03 25.76 20.30
C GLU A 194 24.51 25.96 18.87
N ALA A 195 24.75 24.99 17.99
CA ALA A 195 24.10 24.95 16.68
C ALA A 195 23.19 23.73 16.58
N THR A 196 22.05 23.90 15.92
CA THR A 196 21.16 22.80 15.56
C THR A 196 21.58 22.21 14.21
N GLY A 197 21.76 20.90 14.20
CA GLY A 197 21.90 20.10 13.00
C GLY A 197 20.58 19.43 12.66
N THR A 198 20.12 19.55 11.41
CA THR A 198 18.92 18.86 10.91
C THR A 198 19.30 17.73 9.95
N ILE A 199 18.84 16.53 10.26
CA ILE A 199 18.91 15.36 9.39
C ILE A 199 17.53 15.24 8.73
N ALA A 200 17.49 15.51 7.43
CA ALA A 200 16.27 15.48 6.63
C ALA A 200 16.07 14.09 6.02
N ASN A 201 14.86 13.57 6.16
CA ASN A 201 14.44 12.32 5.54
C ASN A 201 14.28 12.51 4.03
N ASP A 202 14.97 11.68 3.23
CA ASP A 202 14.80 11.58 1.78
C ASP A 202 13.96 10.38 1.33
N ASP A 203 13.43 9.60 2.27
CA ASP A 203 12.56 8.45 1.98
C ASP A 203 11.10 8.81 1.72
N LEU A 204 10.48 8.05 0.81
CA LEU A 204 9.08 8.19 0.43
C LEU A 204 8.27 6.92 0.70
N PRO A 205 7.02 7.04 1.19
CA PRO A 205 6.17 5.89 1.39
C PRO A 205 5.79 5.25 0.05
N SER A 206 5.80 3.91 0.00
CA SER A 206 5.29 3.17 -1.14
C SER A 206 3.76 3.08 -1.14
N LEU A 207 3.14 3.21 -2.31
CA LEU A 207 1.70 3.09 -2.53
C LEU A 207 1.38 1.70 -3.07
N SER A 208 0.30 1.13 -2.55
CA SER A 208 -0.31 -0.09 -3.07
C SER A 208 -1.82 0.04 -3.13
N ILE A 209 -2.42 -0.58 -4.14
CA ILE A 209 -3.87 -0.71 -4.28
C ILE A 209 -4.15 -2.17 -4.65
N PRO A 210 -4.90 -2.94 -3.83
CA PRO A 210 -5.18 -4.33 -4.13
C PRO A 210 -6.25 -4.46 -5.20
N ASN A 211 -6.22 -5.58 -5.94
CA ASN A 211 -7.36 -5.98 -6.76
C ASN A 211 -8.55 -6.31 -5.85
N ILE A 212 -9.76 -6.07 -6.36
CA ILE A 212 -10.99 -6.34 -5.62
C ILE A 212 -12.00 -7.09 -6.49
N GLU A 213 -12.95 -7.70 -5.82
CA GLU A 213 -14.18 -8.25 -6.41
C GLU A 213 -15.36 -7.52 -5.77
N VAL A 214 -16.37 -7.20 -6.57
CA VAL A 214 -17.63 -6.60 -6.12
C VAL A 214 -18.76 -7.34 -6.82
N THR A 215 -19.80 -7.72 -6.08
CA THR A 215 -21.02 -8.25 -6.69
C THR A 215 -21.81 -7.11 -7.32
N GLU A 216 -22.31 -7.26 -8.54
CA GLU A 216 -23.02 -6.22 -9.30
C GLU A 216 -24.27 -5.69 -8.59
N GLY A 217 -25.11 -6.61 -8.11
CA GLY A 217 -26.37 -6.36 -7.43
C GLY A 217 -27.50 -6.04 -8.39
N ASP A 218 -28.73 -6.43 -8.02
CA ASP A 218 -29.90 -6.27 -8.90
C ASP A 218 -30.35 -4.80 -9.10
N ARG A 219 -30.19 -3.96 -8.04
CA ARG A 219 -30.72 -2.58 -7.95
C ARG A 219 -30.02 -1.75 -6.87
N GLY A 220 -29.99 -0.43 -7.10
CA GLY A 220 -29.60 0.56 -6.09
C GLY A 220 -28.20 1.09 -6.30
N ALA A 221 -27.67 1.81 -5.30
CA ALA A 221 -26.31 2.32 -5.37
C ALA A 221 -25.36 1.24 -4.87
N ASN A 222 -24.47 0.78 -5.75
CA ASN A 222 -23.39 -0.12 -5.42
C ASN A 222 -22.04 0.51 -5.82
N ASN A 223 -20.97 0.18 -5.10
CA ASN A 223 -19.65 0.74 -5.39
C ASN A 223 -18.56 -0.33 -5.24
N ALA A 224 -17.68 -0.38 -6.24
CA ALA A 224 -16.35 -0.96 -6.10
C ALA A 224 -15.48 0.00 -5.27
N VAL A 225 -15.09 -0.41 -4.07
CA VAL A 225 -14.28 0.41 -3.16
C VAL A 225 -12.83 -0.07 -3.17
N PHE A 226 -11.96 0.68 -3.82
CA PHE A 226 -10.53 0.45 -3.82
C PHE A 226 -9.87 1.18 -2.66
N GLN A 227 -9.12 0.45 -1.83
CA GLN A 227 -8.36 1.01 -0.73
C GLN A 227 -6.91 1.21 -1.16
N VAL A 228 -6.48 2.47 -1.27
CA VAL A 228 -5.07 2.82 -1.49
C VAL A 228 -4.37 2.83 -0.13
N ARG A 229 -3.21 2.18 -0.02
CA ARG A 229 -2.42 2.05 1.20
C ARG A 229 -1.00 2.56 1.01
N LEU A 230 -0.48 3.27 2.01
CA LEU A 230 0.91 3.65 2.16
C LEU A 230 1.66 2.62 3.02
N SER A 231 2.94 2.39 2.75
CA SER A 231 3.80 1.55 3.61
C SER A 231 4.16 2.19 4.94
N ALA A 232 4.13 3.52 5.01
CA ALA A 232 4.39 4.31 6.21
C ALA A 232 3.40 5.48 6.32
N GLN A 233 3.40 6.14 7.47
CA GLN A 233 2.57 7.32 7.68
C GLN A 233 3.02 8.47 6.77
N ALA A 234 2.08 9.13 6.11
CA ALA A 234 2.39 10.33 5.34
C ALA A 234 2.92 11.42 6.27
N ILE A 235 4.10 11.96 5.97
CA ILE A 235 4.66 13.14 6.65
C ILE A 235 4.19 14.39 5.92
N ASP A 236 4.33 14.39 4.59
CA ASP A 236 3.75 15.35 3.67
C ASP A 236 2.50 14.81 2.99
N PRO A 237 1.61 15.67 2.46
CA PRO A 237 0.45 15.22 1.69
C PRO A 237 0.89 14.38 0.49
N VAL A 238 0.43 13.14 0.43
CA VAL A 238 0.61 12.27 -0.74
C VAL A 238 -0.56 12.50 -1.68
N THR A 239 -0.28 13.02 -2.87
CA THR A 239 -1.32 13.35 -3.86
C THR A 239 -1.12 12.55 -5.13
N PHE A 240 -2.22 12.14 -5.76
CA PHE A 240 -2.19 11.41 -7.02
C PHE A 240 -3.49 11.56 -7.78
N ASN A 241 -3.39 11.50 -9.10
CA ASN A 241 -4.53 11.39 -10.00
C ASN A 241 -5.00 9.94 -10.04
N TYR A 242 -6.31 9.72 -10.19
CA TYR A 242 -6.85 8.39 -10.44
C TYR A 242 -7.87 8.43 -11.59
N SER A 243 -7.91 7.35 -12.37
CA SER A 243 -8.87 7.18 -13.47
C SER A 243 -9.21 5.71 -13.67
N THR A 244 -10.46 5.42 -14.01
CA THR A 244 -10.89 4.08 -14.43
C THR A 244 -10.62 3.84 -15.92
N GLN A 245 -10.28 2.60 -16.29
CA GLN A 245 -10.14 2.15 -17.67
C GLN A 245 -10.95 0.89 -17.92
N ASP A 246 -11.58 0.82 -19.09
CA ASP A 246 -12.40 -0.32 -19.51
C ASP A 246 -11.54 -1.58 -19.66
N GLY A 247 -12.13 -2.72 -19.28
CA GLY A 247 -11.60 -4.04 -19.58
C GLY A 247 -12.63 -4.83 -20.38
N THR A 248 -13.20 -5.88 -19.79
CA THR A 248 -14.44 -6.47 -20.29
C THR A 248 -15.66 -5.68 -19.84
N ALA A 249 -15.60 -5.07 -18.65
CA ALA A 249 -16.57 -4.08 -18.20
C ALA A 249 -16.26 -2.74 -18.88
N VAL A 250 -17.30 -2.10 -19.39
CA VAL A 250 -17.29 -0.84 -20.14
C VAL A 250 -18.01 0.23 -19.33
N ALA A 251 -17.40 1.42 -19.26
CA ALA A 251 -18.04 2.55 -18.61
C ALA A 251 -19.39 2.86 -19.27
N SER A 252 -20.40 3.21 -18.46
CA SER A 252 -21.80 3.48 -18.81
C SER A 252 -22.73 2.28 -19.03
N SER A 253 -22.21 1.06 -19.25
CA SER A 253 -22.99 -0.17 -19.11
C SER A 253 -22.83 -0.76 -17.72
N ASP A 254 -21.59 -0.93 -17.26
CA ASP A 254 -21.32 -1.82 -16.11
C ASP A 254 -20.82 -1.01 -14.90
N TYR A 255 -20.17 0.13 -15.14
CA TYR A 255 -19.71 1.05 -14.10
C TYR A 255 -19.72 2.50 -14.56
N GLU A 256 -19.71 3.46 -13.64
CA GLU A 256 -19.55 4.88 -13.96
C GLU A 256 -18.06 5.26 -14.02
N GLN A 257 -17.63 5.87 -15.14
CA GLN A 257 -16.26 6.36 -15.29
C GLN A 257 -15.93 7.31 -14.14
N THR A 258 -14.89 6.97 -13.38
CA THR A 258 -14.48 7.75 -12.21
C THR A 258 -13.07 8.28 -12.43
N ILE A 259 -12.94 9.61 -12.36
CA ILE A 259 -11.66 10.32 -12.49
C ILE A 259 -11.58 11.35 -11.36
N GLY A 260 -10.40 11.52 -10.76
CA GLY A 260 -10.22 12.52 -9.73
C GLY A 260 -8.78 12.66 -9.25
N VAL A 261 -8.65 13.41 -8.17
CA VAL A 261 -7.41 13.56 -7.40
C VAL A 261 -7.70 13.11 -5.98
N LEU A 262 -6.85 12.24 -5.44
CA LEU A 262 -6.91 11.84 -4.03
C LEU A 262 -5.70 12.38 -3.29
N THR A 263 -5.92 12.87 -2.07
CA THR A 263 -4.88 13.27 -1.14
C THR A 263 -4.97 12.43 0.12
N ILE A 264 -3.90 11.71 0.46
CA ILE A 264 -3.72 11.12 1.78
C ILE A 264 -2.99 12.18 2.61
N ASN A 265 -3.67 12.73 3.62
CA ASN A 265 -3.12 13.83 4.41
C ASN A 265 -2.02 13.34 5.35
N PRO A 266 -1.13 14.24 5.82
CA PRO A 266 -0.19 13.95 6.88
C PRO A 266 -0.85 13.23 8.06
N GLY A 267 -0.17 12.23 8.59
CA GLY A 267 -0.67 11.39 9.68
C GLY A 267 -1.56 10.22 9.23
N GLN A 268 -1.90 10.09 7.95
CA GLN A 268 -2.72 9.01 7.43
C GLN A 268 -1.88 7.98 6.66
N ILE A 269 -2.39 6.74 6.59
CA ILE A 269 -1.75 5.62 5.87
C ILE A 269 -2.61 5.08 4.72
N GLN A 270 -3.80 5.61 4.49
CA GLN A 270 -4.74 5.07 3.52
C GLN A 270 -5.74 6.11 3.00
N GLY A 271 -6.22 5.88 1.78
CA GLY A 271 -7.33 6.57 1.14
C GLY A 271 -8.26 5.59 0.44
N THR A 272 -9.44 6.04 0.03
CA THR A 272 -10.42 5.18 -0.66
C THR A 272 -10.91 5.84 -1.94
N ILE A 273 -10.94 5.06 -3.02
CA ILE A 273 -11.58 5.43 -4.28
C ILE A 273 -12.85 4.57 -4.40
N ALA A 274 -14.00 5.21 -4.55
CA ALA A 274 -15.25 4.53 -4.82
C ALA A 274 -15.62 4.71 -6.29
N VAL A 275 -15.82 3.60 -6.98
CA VAL A 275 -16.28 3.56 -8.38
C VAL A 275 -17.73 3.04 -8.36
N PRO A 276 -18.73 3.84 -8.79
CA PRO A 276 -20.11 3.38 -8.85
C PRO A 276 -20.26 2.24 -9.85
N ILE A 277 -20.93 1.17 -9.42
CA ILE A 277 -21.31 0.03 -10.26
C ILE A 277 -22.75 0.22 -10.71
N ILE A 278 -23.02 -0.06 -11.99
CA ILE A 278 -24.35 0.04 -12.57
C ILE A 278 -25.02 -1.32 -12.36
N SER A 279 -25.88 -1.40 -11.37
CA SER A 279 -26.67 -2.59 -11.05
C SER A 279 -27.82 -2.80 -12.04
N ASP A 280 -27.97 -4.00 -12.60
CA ASP A 280 -29.17 -4.37 -13.37
C ASP A 280 -29.64 -5.82 -13.13
N THR A 281 -30.44 -6.40 -14.03
CA THR A 281 -31.01 -7.76 -13.85
C THR A 281 -30.77 -8.67 -15.07
N SER A 282 -29.80 -8.31 -15.89
CA SER A 282 -29.44 -8.94 -17.14
C SER A 282 -28.37 -9.99 -16.88
N LEU A 283 -28.64 -11.24 -17.26
CA LEU A 283 -27.64 -12.28 -17.14
C LEU A 283 -26.44 -12.00 -18.04
N GLU A 284 -25.31 -11.69 -17.41
CA GLU A 284 -24.03 -11.44 -18.07
C GLU A 284 -22.91 -12.35 -17.51
N ALA A 285 -21.68 -12.19 -18.01
CA ALA A 285 -20.51 -12.88 -17.45
C ALA A 285 -19.84 -11.99 -16.40
N ASP A 286 -18.97 -12.55 -15.55
CA ASP A 286 -18.13 -11.71 -14.70
C ASP A 286 -17.23 -10.82 -15.55
N GLU A 287 -17.17 -9.54 -15.19
CA GLU A 287 -16.50 -8.52 -15.98
C GLU A 287 -15.41 -7.78 -15.20
N THR A 288 -14.55 -7.05 -15.90
CA THR A 288 -13.32 -6.50 -15.33
C THR A 288 -13.04 -5.10 -15.86
N PHE A 289 -12.56 -4.22 -14.98
CA PHE A 289 -12.04 -2.89 -15.30
C PHE A 289 -10.79 -2.61 -14.46
N SER A 290 -10.05 -1.54 -14.75
CA SER A 290 -8.90 -1.13 -13.92
C SER A 290 -9.02 0.28 -13.38
N VAL A 291 -8.34 0.54 -12.26
CA VAL A 291 -8.10 1.87 -11.69
C VAL A 291 -6.61 2.15 -11.78
N LEU A 292 -6.26 3.18 -12.55
CA LEU A 292 -4.89 3.65 -12.72
C LEU A 292 -4.65 4.89 -11.84
N LEU A 293 -3.61 4.84 -11.02
CA LEU A 293 -3.08 5.97 -10.26
C LEU A 293 -1.86 6.56 -10.98
N THR A 294 -1.82 7.86 -11.20
CA THR A 294 -0.69 8.57 -11.86
C THR A 294 -0.30 9.84 -11.10
N ASP A 295 0.84 10.41 -11.49
CA ASP A 295 1.34 11.69 -10.96
C ASP A 295 1.43 11.68 -9.42
N ILE A 296 1.89 10.55 -8.86
CA ILE A 296 2.04 10.37 -7.42
C ILE A 296 3.17 11.29 -6.93
N THR A 297 2.85 12.18 -5.98
CA THR A 297 3.81 13.09 -5.33
C THR A 297 4.00 12.70 -3.87
N ASN A 298 5.22 12.84 -3.35
CA ASN A 298 5.58 12.47 -1.97
C ASN A 298 5.29 11.00 -1.64
N GLY A 299 5.30 10.14 -2.66
CA GLY A 299 5.10 8.70 -2.55
C GLY A 299 5.61 8.01 -3.82
N GLN A 300 5.72 6.70 -3.77
CA GLN A 300 6.28 5.89 -4.86
C GLN A 300 5.52 4.58 -5.06
N PRO A 301 5.56 3.93 -6.25
CA PRO A 301 6.12 4.43 -7.51
C PRO A 301 5.23 5.54 -8.10
N ASN A 302 5.67 6.16 -9.21
CA ASN A 302 4.91 7.23 -9.89
C ASN A 302 3.60 6.76 -10.54
N THR A 303 3.38 5.46 -10.68
CA THR A 303 2.18 4.87 -11.28
C THR A 303 1.87 3.51 -10.66
N VAL A 304 0.61 3.28 -10.30
CA VAL A 304 0.12 2.02 -9.73
C VAL A 304 -1.23 1.69 -10.38
N GLU A 305 -1.51 0.41 -10.62
CA GLU A 305 -2.78 -0.06 -11.19
C GLU A 305 -3.39 -1.16 -10.33
N ALA A 306 -4.71 -1.18 -10.23
CA ALA A 306 -5.47 -2.30 -9.66
C ALA A 306 -6.64 -2.69 -10.57
N ARG A 307 -6.97 -3.97 -10.56
CA ARG A 307 -8.14 -4.53 -11.26
C ARG A 307 -9.34 -4.64 -10.32
N GLY A 308 -10.50 -4.20 -10.79
CA GLY A 308 -11.81 -4.56 -10.24
C GLY A 308 -12.44 -5.68 -11.06
N THR A 309 -13.06 -6.65 -10.40
CA THR A 309 -13.93 -7.64 -11.05
C THR A 309 -15.36 -7.44 -10.54
N ILE A 310 -16.29 -7.25 -11.47
CA ILE A 310 -17.73 -7.20 -11.21
C ILE A 310 -18.24 -8.63 -11.35
N ILE A 311 -18.72 -9.21 -10.26
CA ILE A 311 -19.27 -10.56 -10.19
C ILE A 311 -20.76 -10.44 -10.48
N ASN A 312 -21.20 -11.09 -11.55
CA ASN A 312 -22.61 -11.13 -11.90
C ASN A 312 -23.37 -11.99 -10.88
N ASP A 313 -24.40 -11.45 -10.25
CA ASP A 313 -25.32 -12.16 -9.36
C ASP A 313 -26.71 -12.41 -9.96
N ASP A 314 -26.90 -12.06 -11.23
CA ASP A 314 -28.15 -12.33 -11.90
C ASP A 314 -28.35 -13.80 -12.20
N ASP A 315 -29.44 -14.32 -11.66
CA ASP A 315 -29.93 -15.62 -12.04
C ASP A 315 -30.45 -15.58 -13.48
N SER A 316 -30.04 -16.55 -14.29
CA SER A 316 -30.74 -16.83 -15.54
C SER A 316 -32.22 -16.99 -15.19
N GLN A 317 -33.09 -16.10 -15.70
CA GLN A 317 -34.53 -16.19 -15.39
C GLN A 317 -35.04 -17.57 -15.78
N ALA A 318 -35.13 -18.46 -14.80
CA ALA A 318 -35.93 -19.66 -14.90
C ALA A 318 -37.36 -19.17 -15.08
N ILE A 319 -37.93 -19.38 -16.27
CA ILE A 319 -39.37 -19.15 -16.47
C ILE A 319 -40.10 -19.94 -15.39
N TYR A 320 -40.67 -19.21 -14.43
CA TYR A 320 -41.46 -19.76 -13.34
C TYR A 320 -42.75 -20.30 -13.93
N LEU A 321 -42.74 -21.59 -14.30
CA LEU A 321 -43.97 -22.37 -14.42
C LEU A 321 -44.52 -22.55 -13.00
N PRO A 322 -45.79 -22.22 -12.72
CA PRO A 322 -46.33 -22.21 -11.37
C PRO A 322 -46.18 -23.57 -10.67
N ASP A 323 -45.50 -23.55 -9.52
CA ASP A 323 -45.28 -24.59 -8.51
C ASP A 323 -45.69 -26.02 -8.85
N VAL A 324 -44.72 -26.81 -9.30
CA VAL A 324 -44.70 -28.26 -9.11
C VAL A 324 -43.69 -28.56 -7.99
N PRO A 325 -44.03 -29.34 -6.95
CA PRO A 325 -43.16 -29.52 -5.79
C PRO A 325 -41.81 -30.13 -6.20
N ARG A 326 -40.70 -29.45 -5.90
CA ARG A 326 -39.34 -29.98 -6.09
C ARG A 326 -39.08 -31.09 -5.06
N PRO A 327 -38.77 -32.34 -5.46
CA PRO A 327 -38.29 -33.35 -4.52
C PRO A 327 -36.83 -33.04 -4.12
N THR A 328 -36.53 -33.36 -2.86
CA THR A 328 -35.20 -33.25 -2.23
C THR A 328 -34.07 -33.94 -3.03
N PRO A 329 -32.81 -33.49 -2.89
CA PRO A 329 -31.70 -33.97 -3.72
C PRO A 329 -31.39 -35.45 -3.45
N ALA A 330 -31.39 -36.26 -4.51
CA ALA A 330 -30.97 -37.66 -4.52
C ALA A 330 -29.52 -37.79 -5.06
N PRO A 331 -28.78 -38.86 -4.70
CA PRO A 331 -27.32 -38.94 -4.78
C PRO A 331 -26.82 -39.27 -6.19
N ALA A 332 -25.52 -38.98 -6.44
CA ALA A 332 -24.60 -39.37 -7.53
C ALA A 332 -25.18 -39.87 -8.88
N PRO A 333 -24.67 -39.38 -10.03
CA PRO A 333 -25.28 -39.62 -11.34
C PRO A 333 -25.35 -41.13 -11.66
N PRO A 334 -26.51 -41.66 -12.05
CA PRO A 334 -26.62 -43.04 -12.50
C PRO A 334 -25.87 -43.22 -13.83
N SER A 335 -25.14 -44.32 -13.96
CA SER A 335 -24.59 -44.80 -15.23
C SER A 335 -25.67 -44.84 -16.30
N LEU A 336 -25.51 -44.11 -17.41
CA LEU A 336 -26.39 -44.15 -18.58
C LEU A 336 -26.56 -45.61 -19.06
N PRO A 337 -27.72 -46.26 -18.84
CA PRO A 337 -27.90 -47.68 -19.17
C PRO A 337 -27.96 -47.98 -20.68
N ALA A 338 -27.83 -46.96 -21.53
CA ALA A 338 -28.06 -47.02 -22.98
C ALA A 338 -26.79 -46.79 -23.83
N PHE A 339 -25.62 -46.66 -23.21
CA PHE A 339 -24.36 -46.43 -23.92
C PHE A 339 -23.62 -47.75 -24.21
N ASP A 340 -23.29 -47.99 -25.48
CA ASP A 340 -22.51 -49.15 -25.92
C ASP A 340 -21.13 -48.67 -26.39
N GLU A 341 -20.14 -48.85 -25.52
CA GLU A 341 -18.74 -48.48 -25.77
C GLU A 341 -18.18 -49.09 -27.06
N SER A 342 -18.49 -50.35 -27.33
CA SER A 342 -17.96 -51.05 -28.50
C SER A 342 -18.56 -50.50 -29.79
N PHE A 343 -19.87 -50.25 -29.80
CA PHE A 343 -20.55 -49.60 -30.91
C PHE A 343 -20.03 -48.16 -31.12
N TYR A 344 -19.95 -47.38 -30.04
CA TYR A 344 -19.60 -45.97 -30.12
C TYR A 344 -18.19 -45.75 -30.65
N LEU A 345 -17.20 -46.52 -30.17
CA LEU A 345 -15.84 -46.46 -30.69
C LEU A 345 -15.73 -46.98 -32.13
N ALA A 346 -16.51 -48.00 -32.51
CA ALA A 346 -16.54 -48.51 -33.88
C ALA A 346 -17.08 -47.49 -34.89
N GLN A 347 -18.08 -46.69 -34.50
CA GLN A 347 -18.64 -45.62 -35.33
C GLN A 347 -17.79 -44.34 -35.32
N ASN A 348 -16.91 -44.18 -34.33
CA ASN A 348 -16.08 -42.99 -34.15
C ASN A 348 -14.58 -43.34 -34.07
N PRO A 349 -13.93 -43.70 -35.20
CA PRO A 349 -12.53 -44.14 -35.21
C PRO A 349 -11.53 -43.12 -34.63
N GLY A 350 -11.80 -41.83 -34.76
CA GLY A 350 -10.99 -40.76 -34.14
C GLY A 350 -11.07 -40.77 -32.62
N VAL A 351 -12.24 -41.05 -32.05
CA VAL A 351 -12.43 -41.21 -30.59
C VAL A 351 -11.78 -42.50 -30.12
N ALA A 352 -11.88 -43.60 -30.90
CA ALA A 352 -11.19 -44.85 -30.59
C ALA A 352 -9.66 -44.68 -30.52
N ALA A 353 -9.08 -43.90 -31.44
CA ALA A 353 -7.66 -43.55 -31.38
C ALA A 353 -7.32 -42.70 -30.14
N ALA A 354 -8.14 -41.71 -29.82
CA ALA A 354 -7.95 -40.84 -28.64
C ALA A 354 -8.03 -41.62 -27.32
N VAL A 355 -8.96 -42.57 -27.20
CA VAL A 355 -9.05 -43.49 -26.05
C VAL A 355 -7.83 -44.41 -25.97
N ALA A 356 -7.37 -44.96 -27.11
CA ALA A 356 -6.18 -45.81 -27.14
C ALA A 356 -4.89 -45.08 -26.73
N THR A 357 -4.81 -43.77 -26.96
CA THR A 357 -3.69 -42.91 -26.52
C THR A 357 -3.89 -42.33 -25.11
N GLY A 358 -5.00 -42.63 -24.44
CA GLY A 358 -5.32 -42.14 -23.09
C GLY A 358 -5.74 -40.67 -23.02
N ALA A 359 -6.12 -40.06 -24.13
CA ALA A 359 -6.68 -38.70 -24.15
C ALA A 359 -8.12 -38.67 -23.59
N PHE A 360 -8.82 -39.81 -23.65
CA PHE A 360 -10.06 -40.07 -22.94
C PHE A 360 -9.95 -41.43 -22.24
N ALA A 361 -10.49 -41.55 -21.04
CA ALA A 361 -10.57 -42.79 -20.27
C ALA A 361 -11.52 -43.81 -20.90
N SER A 362 -12.53 -43.36 -21.66
CA SER A 362 -13.47 -44.20 -22.41
C SER A 362 -14.22 -43.41 -23.49
N GLY A 363 -14.85 -44.11 -24.43
CA GLY A 363 -15.82 -43.55 -25.36
C GLY A 363 -17.03 -42.95 -24.65
N LEU A 364 -17.43 -43.51 -23.50
CA LEU A 364 -18.49 -42.93 -22.65
C LEU A 364 -18.11 -41.53 -22.14
N GLU A 365 -16.87 -41.34 -21.70
CA GLU A 365 -16.39 -40.02 -21.26
C GLU A 365 -16.43 -39.01 -22.41
N HIS A 366 -15.94 -39.38 -23.59
CA HIS A 366 -16.04 -38.53 -24.76
C HIS A 366 -17.51 -38.23 -25.12
N PHE A 367 -18.40 -39.23 -25.05
CA PHE A 367 -19.81 -39.04 -25.36
C PHE A 367 -20.47 -38.05 -24.39
N LEU A 368 -20.19 -38.16 -23.10
CA LEU A 368 -20.69 -37.25 -22.08
C LEU A 368 -20.16 -35.83 -22.23
N GLN A 369 -18.91 -35.66 -22.66
CA GLN A 369 -18.30 -34.34 -22.80
C GLN A 369 -18.58 -33.67 -24.16
N PHE A 370 -18.73 -34.45 -25.22
CA PHE A 370 -18.80 -33.94 -26.59
C PHE A 370 -19.86 -34.65 -27.43
N GLY A 371 -19.84 -35.98 -27.43
CA GLY A 371 -20.63 -36.77 -28.37
C GLY A 371 -22.15 -36.55 -28.32
N GLN A 372 -22.72 -36.32 -27.14
CA GLN A 372 -24.14 -36.02 -26.99
C GLN A 372 -24.51 -34.65 -27.59
N PHE A 373 -23.62 -33.67 -27.48
CA PHE A 373 -23.80 -32.32 -28.01
C PHE A 373 -23.56 -32.26 -29.53
N GLU A 374 -22.81 -33.21 -30.06
CA GLU A 374 -22.57 -33.40 -31.50
C GLU A 374 -23.62 -34.28 -32.19
N GLY A 375 -24.66 -34.73 -31.47
CA GLY A 375 -25.71 -35.57 -32.04
C GLY A 375 -25.29 -37.02 -32.34
N ARG A 376 -24.19 -37.51 -31.75
CA ARG A 376 -23.67 -38.86 -32.03
C ARG A 376 -24.51 -39.93 -31.34
N SER A 377 -24.76 -41.05 -32.00
CA SER A 377 -25.58 -42.13 -31.43
C SER A 377 -24.81 -42.92 -30.35
N PRO A 378 -25.33 -43.04 -29.11
CA PRO A 378 -24.65 -43.74 -28.01
C PRO A 378 -24.67 -45.27 -28.10
N SER A 379 -25.58 -45.87 -28.87
CA SER A 379 -25.63 -47.33 -29.09
C SER A 379 -26.39 -47.70 -30.37
N GLN A 380 -26.24 -48.95 -30.82
CA GLN A 380 -26.88 -49.47 -32.02
C GLN A 380 -28.42 -49.40 -31.98
N ASN A 381 -29.00 -49.51 -30.79
CA ASN A 381 -30.45 -49.56 -30.58
C ASN A 381 -31.03 -48.20 -30.16
N PHE A 382 -30.20 -47.14 -30.10
CA PHE A 382 -30.65 -45.81 -29.75
C PHE A 382 -31.29 -45.12 -30.95
N ASN A 383 -32.62 -45.15 -31.00
CA ASN A 383 -33.41 -44.68 -32.14
C ASN A 383 -33.98 -43.28 -31.89
N PHE A 384 -33.16 -42.26 -32.15
CA PHE A 384 -33.50 -40.84 -32.05
C PHE A 384 -33.40 -40.17 -33.43
N ASP A 385 -34.44 -39.43 -33.81
CA ASP A 385 -34.53 -38.69 -35.07
C ASP A 385 -34.68 -37.20 -34.74
N GLU A 386 -33.57 -36.47 -34.83
CA GLU A 386 -33.47 -35.04 -34.53
C GLU A 386 -34.48 -34.21 -35.32
N ALA A 387 -34.60 -34.47 -36.63
CA ALA A 387 -35.49 -33.70 -37.51
C ALA A 387 -36.96 -33.92 -37.14
N PHE A 388 -37.34 -35.17 -36.85
CA PHE A 388 -38.67 -35.48 -36.32
C PHE A 388 -38.89 -34.82 -34.95
N TYR A 389 -37.91 -34.94 -34.05
CA TYR A 389 -38.04 -34.50 -32.67
C TYR A 389 -38.24 -32.98 -32.59
N LEU A 390 -37.43 -32.20 -33.30
CA LEU A 390 -37.58 -30.75 -33.36
C LEU A 390 -38.85 -30.32 -34.12
N ALA A 391 -39.26 -31.05 -35.15
CA ALA A 391 -40.52 -30.77 -35.85
C ALA A 391 -41.75 -31.07 -34.97
N GLN A 392 -41.68 -32.11 -34.15
CA GLN A 392 -42.75 -32.55 -33.26
C GLN A 392 -42.84 -31.70 -31.99
N TYR A 393 -41.72 -31.13 -31.54
CA TYR A 393 -41.60 -30.35 -30.31
C TYR A 393 -41.03 -28.95 -30.61
N PRO A 394 -41.86 -28.00 -31.08
CA PRO A 394 -41.41 -26.65 -31.44
C PRO A 394 -40.82 -25.85 -30.28
N ASP A 395 -41.19 -26.18 -29.04
CA ASP A 395 -40.58 -25.66 -27.82
C ASP A 395 -39.10 -26.04 -27.73
N VAL A 396 -38.79 -27.31 -28.01
CA VAL A 396 -37.41 -27.81 -28.06
C VAL A 396 -36.67 -27.20 -29.26
N ALA A 397 -37.30 -27.10 -30.42
CA ALA A 397 -36.69 -26.44 -31.59
C ALA A 397 -36.31 -24.98 -31.31
N THR A 398 -37.13 -24.26 -30.54
CA THR A 398 -36.85 -22.88 -30.14
C THR A 398 -35.72 -22.83 -29.12
N ALA A 399 -35.70 -23.76 -28.15
CA ALA A 399 -34.61 -23.87 -27.18
C ALA A 399 -33.27 -24.22 -27.84
N VAL A 400 -33.27 -25.07 -28.87
CA VAL A 400 -32.07 -25.40 -29.66
C VAL A 400 -31.61 -24.21 -30.49
N LEU A 401 -32.53 -23.51 -31.16
CA LEU A 401 -32.21 -22.29 -31.92
C LEU A 401 -31.69 -21.16 -31.01
N GLY A 402 -32.20 -21.08 -29.78
CA GLY A 402 -31.77 -20.15 -28.75
C GLY A 402 -30.50 -20.56 -28.01
N GLY A 403 -29.87 -21.68 -28.36
CA GLY A 403 -28.62 -22.15 -27.74
C GLY A 403 -28.76 -22.72 -26.33
N ILE A 404 -29.99 -22.91 -25.83
CA ILE A 404 -30.25 -23.54 -24.52
C ILE A 404 -29.88 -25.02 -24.56
N PHE A 405 -30.11 -25.67 -25.70
CA PHE A 405 -29.62 -27.01 -25.99
C PHE A 405 -28.84 -26.97 -27.31
N SER A 406 -27.75 -27.73 -27.39
CA SER A 406 -26.96 -27.88 -28.62
C SER A 406 -27.73 -28.69 -29.67
N THR A 407 -28.53 -29.67 -29.22
CA THR A 407 -29.37 -30.53 -30.08
C THR A 407 -30.67 -30.93 -29.38
N GLY A 408 -31.67 -31.36 -30.14
CA GLY A 408 -32.85 -32.04 -29.63
C GLY A 408 -32.52 -33.38 -28.96
N LEU A 409 -31.45 -34.05 -29.41
CA LEU A 409 -30.92 -35.24 -28.74
C LEU A 409 -30.51 -34.95 -27.29
N GLU A 410 -29.80 -33.85 -27.06
CA GLU A 410 -29.41 -33.40 -25.72
C GLU A 410 -30.64 -33.20 -24.84
N HIS A 411 -31.64 -32.47 -25.33
CA HIS A 411 -32.90 -32.31 -24.63
C HIS A 411 -33.57 -33.67 -24.36
N TYR A 412 -33.59 -34.59 -25.33
CA TYR A 412 -34.24 -35.88 -25.14
C TYR A 412 -33.55 -36.75 -24.07
N LEU A 413 -32.22 -36.78 -24.07
CA LEU A 413 -31.42 -37.50 -23.09
C LEU A 413 -31.57 -36.90 -21.67
N GLN A 414 -31.66 -35.58 -21.55
CA GLN A 414 -31.78 -34.93 -20.25
C GLN A 414 -33.22 -34.88 -19.73
N PHE A 415 -34.21 -34.68 -20.62
CA PHE A 415 -35.60 -34.38 -20.23
C PHE A 415 -36.63 -35.19 -21.02
N GLY A 416 -36.52 -35.21 -22.35
CA GLY A 416 -37.57 -35.74 -23.23
C GLY A 416 -37.96 -37.20 -22.97
N GLN A 417 -37.01 -38.06 -22.61
CA GLN A 417 -37.29 -39.45 -22.25
C GLN A 417 -38.15 -39.57 -20.97
N PHE A 418 -37.98 -38.64 -20.03
CA PHE A 418 -38.71 -38.58 -18.76
C PHE A 418 -40.06 -37.86 -18.91
N GLU A 419 -40.16 -36.97 -19.89
CA GLU A 419 -41.41 -36.31 -20.29
C GLU A 419 -42.30 -37.20 -21.19
N GLY A 420 -41.83 -38.40 -21.53
CA GLY A 420 -42.55 -39.34 -22.39
C GLY A 420 -42.61 -38.93 -23.86
N ARG A 421 -41.79 -37.94 -24.27
CA ARG A 421 -41.67 -37.48 -25.66
C ARG A 421 -41.16 -38.59 -26.56
N LEU A 422 -41.66 -38.65 -27.78
CA LEU A 422 -41.31 -39.68 -28.74
C LEU A 422 -39.98 -39.30 -29.43
N PRO A 423 -38.90 -40.09 -29.31
CA PRO A 423 -37.62 -39.75 -29.91
C PRO A 423 -37.58 -39.87 -31.44
N SER A 424 -38.53 -40.60 -32.05
CA SER A 424 -38.61 -40.83 -33.49
C SER A 424 -40.02 -41.30 -33.92
N PRO A 425 -40.39 -41.24 -35.22
CA PRO A 425 -41.70 -41.69 -35.70
C PRO A 425 -42.00 -43.17 -35.42
N ASN A 426 -40.96 -43.99 -35.29
CA ASN A 426 -41.04 -45.45 -35.11
C ASN A 426 -40.90 -45.89 -33.64
N SER A 427 -40.95 -44.94 -32.68
CA SER A 427 -40.77 -45.23 -31.25
C SER A 427 -41.87 -46.14 -30.65
N SER A 428 -43.00 -46.30 -31.36
CA SER A 428 -44.08 -47.23 -31.04
C SER A 428 -43.74 -48.71 -31.31
N ARG A 429 -42.62 -49.01 -31.98
CA ARG A 429 -42.27 -50.39 -32.37
C ARG A 429 -41.67 -51.24 -31.24
N TYR A 430 -41.38 -50.63 -30.08
CA TYR A 430 -40.66 -51.27 -28.96
C TYR A 430 -41.48 -51.37 -27.66
N PHE A 431 -42.76 -50.98 -27.69
CA PHE A 431 -43.66 -51.16 -26.57
C PHE A 431 -45.09 -51.47 -27.05
N ASP A 432 -45.53 -52.71 -26.88
CA ASP A 432 -46.90 -53.14 -27.13
C ASP A 432 -47.67 -53.14 -25.80
N GLU A 433 -48.48 -52.11 -25.61
CA GLU A 433 -49.32 -51.91 -24.41
C GLU A 433 -50.23 -53.11 -24.12
N ALA A 434 -50.79 -53.73 -25.16
CA ALA A 434 -51.69 -54.86 -24.99
C ALA A 434 -50.92 -56.13 -24.59
N PHE A 435 -49.75 -56.37 -25.19
CA PHE A 435 -48.87 -57.46 -24.81
C PHE A 435 -48.31 -57.29 -23.39
N TYR A 436 -47.80 -56.10 -23.07
CA TYR A 436 -47.17 -55.83 -21.78
C TYR A 436 -48.14 -55.99 -20.62
N LEU A 437 -49.36 -55.45 -20.74
CA LEU A 437 -50.41 -55.64 -19.73
C LEU A 437 -50.91 -57.09 -19.64
N ALA A 438 -50.83 -57.86 -20.74
CA ALA A 438 -51.18 -59.27 -20.73
C ALA A 438 -50.12 -60.14 -20.02
N GLN A 439 -48.83 -59.81 -20.16
CA GLN A 439 -47.73 -60.51 -19.50
C GLN A 439 -47.51 -60.06 -18.04
N ASN A 440 -48.02 -58.89 -17.68
CA ASN A 440 -47.85 -58.28 -16.36
C ASN A 440 -49.21 -57.93 -15.74
N PRO A 441 -50.00 -58.93 -15.31
CA PRO A 441 -51.35 -58.73 -14.79
C PRO A 441 -51.37 -57.92 -13.49
N ASP A 442 -50.29 -57.96 -12.72
CA ASP A 442 -50.06 -57.15 -11.52
C ASP A 442 -50.14 -55.65 -11.82
N VAL A 443 -49.72 -55.24 -13.01
CA VAL A 443 -49.78 -53.85 -13.50
C VAL A 443 -51.18 -53.53 -14.04
N ALA A 444 -51.84 -54.52 -14.67
CA ALA A 444 -53.15 -54.35 -15.28
C ALA A 444 -54.28 -54.08 -14.25
N ILE A 445 -54.13 -54.56 -13.01
CA ILE A 445 -55.11 -54.41 -11.94
C ILE A 445 -55.22 -52.95 -11.45
N PHE A 446 -54.21 -52.12 -11.70
CA PHE A 446 -54.19 -50.71 -11.28
C PHE A 446 -54.89 -49.75 -12.25
N ARG A 447 -55.61 -50.26 -13.25
CA ARG A 447 -56.31 -49.41 -14.21
C ARG A 447 -57.67 -48.92 -13.69
N ALA A 448 -57.68 -47.63 -13.31
CA ALA A 448 -58.81 -46.70 -13.20
C ALA A 448 -59.43 -46.44 -11.81
N VAL A 449 -59.24 -45.21 -11.31
CA VAL A 449 -60.33 -44.27 -10.98
C VAL A 449 -59.90 -42.85 -11.38
N ARG A 450 -60.65 -42.18 -12.27
CA ARG A 450 -60.57 -40.71 -12.42
C ARG A 450 -61.30 -40.08 -11.24
N GLY A 451 -60.56 -39.46 -10.33
CA GLY A 451 -61.10 -38.67 -9.23
C GLY A 451 -60.03 -38.35 -8.17
N PRO A 452 -60.21 -37.27 -7.38
CA PRO A 452 -59.16 -36.69 -6.53
C PRO A 452 -58.84 -37.49 -5.25
N ILE A 453 -59.08 -38.81 -5.22
CA ILE A 453 -58.78 -39.69 -4.08
C ILE A 453 -58.10 -40.96 -4.61
N ALA A 454 -56.83 -40.85 -4.99
CA ALA A 454 -56.00 -42.00 -5.35
C ALA A 454 -54.53 -41.80 -4.94
N VAL A 455 -54.29 -41.25 -3.76
CA VAL A 455 -52.91 -41.08 -3.21
C VAL A 455 -52.43 -42.33 -2.46
N GLU A 456 -53.16 -43.44 -2.43
CA GLU A 456 -52.78 -44.59 -1.59
C GLU A 456 -52.71 -45.97 -2.26
N ALA A 457 -52.67 -46.07 -3.59
CA ALA A 457 -52.58 -47.39 -4.23
C ALA A 457 -51.81 -47.42 -5.57
N GLY A 458 -50.55 -46.96 -5.59
CA GLY A 458 -49.53 -47.35 -6.59
C GLY A 458 -49.98 -47.49 -8.06
N ALA A 459 -50.89 -46.63 -8.53
CA ALA A 459 -51.57 -46.84 -9.80
C ALA A 459 -50.88 -46.11 -10.95
N PHE A 460 -50.68 -46.83 -12.07
CA PHE A 460 -50.08 -46.30 -13.29
C PHE A 460 -51.16 -45.95 -14.32
N ALA A 461 -50.98 -44.84 -15.05
CA ALA A 461 -51.92 -44.40 -16.09
C ALA A 461 -51.85 -45.27 -17.35
N SER A 462 -50.75 -45.99 -17.57
CA SER A 462 -50.57 -46.96 -18.67
C SER A 462 -49.56 -48.07 -18.31
N GLY A 463 -49.60 -49.18 -19.06
CA GLY A 463 -48.56 -50.20 -19.02
C GLY A 463 -47.21 -49.64 -19.46
N ARG A 464 -47.19 -48.71 -20.41
CA ARG A 464 -45.97 -48.01 -20.85
C ARG A 464 -45.31 -47.24 -19.73
N GLU A 465 -46.09 -46.50 -18.97
CA GLU A 465 -45.59 -45.72 -17.82
C GLU A 465 -44.97 -46.63 -16.76
N HIS A 466 -45.64 -47.74 -16.42
CA HIS A 466 -45.03 -48.73 -15.53
C HIS A 466 -43.75 -49.33 -16.09
N TYR A 467 -43.70 -49.67 -17.39
CA TYR A 467 -42.50 -50.23 -18.01
C TYR A 467 -41.31 -49.29 -17.96
N LEU A 468 -41.54 -48.01 -18.26
CA LEU A 468 -40.49 -46.99 -18.23
C LEU A 468 -39.99 -46.71 -16.81
N LEU A 469 -40.88 -46.73 -15.82
CA LEU A 469 -40.52 -46.44 -14.42
C LEU A 469 -39.89 -47.65 -13.71
N PHE A 470 -40.36 -48.87 -13.99
CA PHE A 470 -40.00 -50.07 -13.22
C PHE A 470 -39.73 -51.28 -14.12
N GLY A 471 -40.58 -51.53 -15.10
CA GLY A 471 -40.56 -52.79 -15.85
C GLY A 471 -39.30 -53.07 -16.65
N PHE A 472 -38.62 -52.03 -17.15
CA PHE A 472 -37.31 -52.18 -17.81
C PHE A 472 -36.25 -52.69 -16.84
N LEU A 473 -36.20 -52.14 -15.62
CA LEU A 473 -35.24 -52.55 -14.58
C LEU A 473 -35.58 -53.94 -14.00
N GLU A 474 -36.85 -54.30 -14.01
CA GLU A 474 -37.33 -55.62 -13.61
C GLU A 474 -37.14 -56.68 -14.70
N GLY A 475 -36.60 -56.32 -15.87
CA GLY A 475 -36.34 -57.23 -16.98
C GLY A 475 -37.61 -57.75 -17.67
N ARG A 476 -38.73 -57.03 -17.55
CA ARG A 476 -40.01 -57.43 -18.16
C ARG A 476 -39.98 -57.17 -19.68
N SER A 477 -40.56 -58.05 -20.46
CA SER A 477 -40.61 -57.88 -21.93
C SER A 477 -41.68 -56.88 -22.34
N SER A 478 -41.31 -55.83 -23.07
CA SER A 478 -42.24 -54.81 -23.57
C SER A 478 -42.94 -55.13 -24.90
N THR A 479 -42.53 -56.20 -25.58
CA THR A 479 -43.07 -56.63 -26.88
C THR A 479 -42.99 -58.16 -27.03
N GLN A 480 -43.76 -58.72 -27.97
CA GLN A 480 -43.75 -60.15 -28.34
C GLN A 480 -42.36 -60.68 -28.72
#